data_AF-A0A7S0AX25-F1
#
_entry.id   AF-A0A7S0AX25-F1
#
_cell.length_a   1.000
_cell.length_b   1.000
_cell.length_c   1.000
_cell.angle_alpha   90.00
_cell.angle_beta   90.00
_cell.angle_gamma   90.00
#
_symmetry.space_group_name_H-M   'P 1'
#
loop_
_entity.id
_entity.type
_entity.pdbx_description
1 polymer ?
#
loop_
_entity_poly.entity_id
_entity_poly.type
_entity_poly.pdbx_seq_one_letter_code
_entity_poly.pdbx_strand_id
1 'polypeptide(L)'
;SFTDAIVANCNAPRGNWSCVGLYLAGQANHQCGVEFLRKHPATYIDASDVSEALYAGMMEGYNILFGIDQQTYLQGYLPSSFLTLASTNNQMVQDESIETGPKLVTAPPSEHYQQCKANGYAVCDDGGPCV
;
A
#
# COMPACT_ATOMS: atom_id res chain seq x y z
N SER A 1 -3.70 22.71 -6.17
CA SER A 1 -3.86 21.44 -5.46
C SER A 1 -3.53 20.29 -6.42
N PHE A 2 -3.25 19.06 -5.94
CA PHE A 2 -3.05 17.89 -6.83
C PHE A 2 -4.26 17.65 -7.74
N THR A 3 -5.48 17.87 -7.22
CA THR A 3 -6.72 17.82 -8.02
C THR A 3 -6.66 18.79 -9.20
N ASP A 4 -6.23 20.04 -8.97
CA ASP A 4 -6.19 21.05 -10.03
C ASP A 4 -5.17 20.69 -11.11
N ALA A 5 -4.06 20.04 -10.72
CA ALA A 5 -3.05 19.54 -11.66
C ALA A 5 -3.57 18.38 -12.51
N ILE A 6 -4.35 17.46 -11.94
CA ILE A 6 -5.03 16.41 -12.72
C ILE A 6 -6.04 17.03 -13.67
N VAL A 7 -6.92 17.91 -13.18
CA VAL A 7 -7.97 18.52 -14.02
C VAL A 7 -7.38 19.36 -15.15
N ALA A 8 -6.27 20.07 -14.90
CA ALA A 8 -5.60 20.86 -15.93
C ALA A 8 -4.99 20.01 -17.06
N ASN A 9 -4.46 18.83 -16.73
CA ASN A 9 -3.72 17.98 -17.69
C ASN A 9 -4.54 16.82 -18.25
N CYS A 10 -5.61 16.41 -17.56
CA CYS A 10 -6.45 15.26 -17.87
C CYS A 10 -7.91 15.70 -17.83
N ASN A 11 -8.43 16.19 -18.95
CA ASN A 11 -9.86 16.47 -19.07
C ASN A 11 -10.61 15.21 -19.50
N ALA A 12 -11.49 14.74 -18.63
CA ALA A 12 -12.38 13.64 -18.96
C ALA A 12 -13.29 14.00 -20.15
N PRO A 13 -13.55 13.10 -21.10
CA PRO A 13 -14.45 13.37 -22.22
C PRO A 13 -15.82 13.85 -21.71
N ARG A 14 -16.17 15.10 -22.01
CA ARG A 14 -17.42 15.75 -21.57
C ARG A 14 -17.61 15.78 -20.03
N GLY A 15 -16.52 15.76 -19.26
CA GLY A 15 -16.57 15.69 -17.80
C GLY A 15 -16.96 14.32 -17.25
N ASN A 16 -17.05 13.28 -18.09
CA ASN A 16 -17.34 11.93 -17.65
C ASN A 16 -16.06 11.17 -17.26
N TRP A 17 -15.87 11.02 -15.96
CA TRP A 17 -14.71 10.37 -15.37
C TRP A 17 -14.78 8.84 -15.34
N SER A 18 -15.88 8.23 -15.80
CA SER A 18 -16.08 6.77 -15.78
C SER A 18 -15.12 5.96 -16.66
N CYS A 19 -14.46 6.63 -17.62
CA CYS A 19 -13.50 6.00 -18.53
C CYS A 19 -12.05 6.33 -18.19
N VAL A 20 -11.81 7.04 -17.08
CA VAL A 20 -10.47 7.44 -16.63
C VAL A 20 -10.03 6.48 -15.53
N GLY A 21 -8.83 5.90 -15.70
CA GLY A 21 -8.10 5.19 -14.66
C GLY A 21 -6.92 6.02 -14.18
N LEU A 22 -6.67 6.07 -12.87
CA LEU A 22 -5.47 6.69 -12.30
C LEU A 22 -4.63 5.66 -11.58
N TYR A 23 -3.33 5.70 -11.85
CA TYR A 23 -2.34 4.90 -11.13
C TYR A 23 -1.62 5.77 -10.10
N LEU A 24 -1.75 5.42 -8.82
CA LEU A 24 -1.08 6.10 -7.72
C LEU A 24 0.29 5.44 -7.50
N ALA A 25 1.33 6.06 -8.05
CA ALA A 25 2.69 5.56 -7.92
C ALA A 25 3.25 5.84 -6.50
N GLY A 26 3.03 4.89 -5.59
CA GLY A 26 3.61 4.87 -4.25
C GLY A 26 2.79 5.61 -3.19
N GLN A 27 3.13 5.32 -1.94
CA GLN A 27 2.35 5.74 -0.76
C GLN A 27 2.07 7.26 -0.66
N ALA A 28 3.01 8.10 -1.10
CA ALA A 28 2.87 9.56 -1.04
C ALA A 28 1.67 10.10 -1.84
N ASN A 29 1.18 9.35 -2.83
CA ASN A 29 0.08 9.76 -3.69
C ASN A 29 -1.30 9.30 -3.20
N HIS A 30 -1.36 8.41 -2.20
CA HIS A 30 -2.60 7.76 -1.78
C HIS A 30 -3.64 8.74 -1.26
N GLN A 31 -3.26 9.64 -0.34
CA GLN A 31 -4.18 10.60 0.25
C GLN A 31 -4.80 11.50 -0.81
N CYS A 32 -3.98 12.03 -1.71
CA CYS A 32 -4.43 12.89 -2.81
C CYS A 32 -5.34 12.14 -3.80
N GLY A 33 -5.05 10.88 -4.10
CA GLY A 33 -5.88 10.04 -4.98
C GLY A 33 -7.23 9.69 -4.36
N VAL A 34 -7.28 9.39 -3.06
CA VAL A 34 -8.54 9.14 -2.34
C VAL A 34 -9.42 10.40 -2.29
N GLU A 35 -8.84 11.56 -2.02
CA GLU A 35 -9.57 12.84 -2.09
C GLU A 35 -10.05 13.16 -3.52
N PHE A 36 -9.33 12.72 -4.54
CA PHE A 36 -9.78 12.84 -5.93
C PHE A 36 -11.00 11.95 -6.19
N LEU A 37 -10.98 10.68 -5.76
CA LEU A 37 -12.12 9.76 -5.88
C LEU A 37 -13.38 10.29 -5.19
N ARG A 38 -13.23 10.94 -4.04
CA ARG A 38 -14.35 11.57 -3.34
C ARG A 38 -15.07 12.63 -4.20
N LYS A 39 -14.35 13.34 -5.06
CA LYS A 39 -14.91 14.34 -6.00
C LYS A 39 -15.33 13.73 -7.34
N HIS A 40 -14.69 12.64 -7.75
CA HIS A 40 -14.88 11.98 -9.04
C HIS A 40 -15.11 10.47 -8.82
N PRO A 41 -16.24 10.07 -8.22
CA PRO A 41 -16.46 8.69 -7.77
C PRO A 41 -16.53 7.67 -8.91
N ALA A 42 -16.75 8.11 -10.15
CA ALA A 42 -16.77 7.23 -11.31
C ALA A 42 -15.36 6.82 -11.81
N THR A 43 -14.29 7.51 -11.38
CA THR A 43 -12.91 7.15 -11.74
C THR A 43 -12.50 5.84 -11.09
N TYR A 44 -11.70 5.03 -11.78
CA TYR A 44 -11.06 3.86 -11.21
C TYR A 44 -9.62 4.18 -10.81
N ILE A 45 -9.15 3.60 -9.71
CA ILE A 45 -7.78 3.77 -9.23
C ILE A 45 -7.13 2.43 -8.92
N ASP A 46 -5.86 2.29 -9.30
CA ASP A 46 -4.93 1.32 -8.75
C ASP A 46 -3.73 2.02 -8.11
N ALA A 47 -3.00 1.34 -7.23
CA ALA A 47 -1.92 1.95 -6.46
C ALA A 47 -0.73 1.02 -6.25
N SER A 48 0.47 1.59 -6.23
CA SER A 48 1.67 0.95 -5.67
C SER A 48 1.82 1.28 -4.21
N ASP A 49 2.35 0.34 -3.43
CA ASP A 49 2.34 0.36 -1.97
C ASP A 49 0.91 0.29 -1.41
N VAL A 50 0.84 0.29 -0.07
CA VAL A 50 -0.41 0.32 0.67
C VAL A 50 -0.28 1.25 1.86
N SER A 51 -1.39 1.81 2.33
CA SER A 51 -1.40 2.77 3.44
C SER A 51 -2.78 2.86 4.07
N GLU A 52 -2.85 3.42 5.28
CA GLU A 52 -4.12 3.72 5.96
C GLU A 52 -5.07 4.56 5.11
N ALA A 53 -4.58 5.58 4.40
CA ALA A 53 -5.42 6.40 3.51
C ALA A 53 -6.05 5.57 2.38
N LEU A 54 -5.26 4.69 1.76
CA LEU A 54 -5.74 3.78 0.71
C LEU A 54 -6.79 2.81 1.27
N TYR A 55 -6.55 2.25 2.45
CA TYR A 55 -7.49 1.35 3.13
C TYR A 55 -8.79 2.07 3.51
N ALA A 56 -8.71 3.32 3.99
CA ALA A 56 -9.88 4.14 4.25
C ALA A 56 -10.73 4.35 3.00
N GLY A 57 -10.10 4.70 1.87
CA GLY A 57 -10.81 4.82 0.59
C GLY A 57 -11.48 3.51 0.14
N MET A 58 -10.85 2.36 0.39
CA MET A 58 -11.46 1.06 0.10
C MET A 58 -12.65 0.77 1.03
N MET A 59 -12.55 1.11 2.32
CA MET A 59 -13.65 0.97 3.29
C MET A 59 -14.84 1.86 2.97
N GLU A 60 -14.59 3.07 2.45
CA GLU A 60 -15.62 4.00 1.97
C GLU A 60 -16.32 3.51 0.69
N GLY A 61 -15.82 2.43 0.07
CA GLY A 61 -16.39 1.86 -1.15
C GLY A 61 -16.05 2.64 -2.41
N TYR A 62 -14.98 3.44 -2.39
CA TYR A 62 -14.50 4.07 -3.62
C TYR A 62 -13.96 3.03 -4.61
N ASN A 63 -13.91 3.41 -5.88
CA ASN A 63 -13.49 2.58 -7.00
C ASN A 63 -11.96 2.36 -7.04
N ILE A 64 -11.41 1.83 -5.94
CA ILE A 64 -10.03 1.39 -5.82
C ILE A 64 -9.99 -0.10 -6.16
N LEU A 65 -9.32 -0.46 -7.26
CA LEU A 65 -9.26 -1.83 -7.76
C LEU A 65 -8.35 -2.70 -6.90
N PHE A 66 -7.13 -2.22 -6.63
CA PHE A 66 -6.16 -2.87 -5.75
C PHE A 66 -5.00 -1.92 -5.40
N GLY A 67 -4.36 -2.18 -4.27
CA GLY A 67 -3.00 -1.74 -3.98
C GLY A 67 -1.99 -2.88 -4.20
N ILE A 68 -0.76 -2.53 -4.59
CA ILE A 68 0.33 -3.50 -4.77
C ILE A 68 1.23 -3.43 -3.53
N ASP A 69 1.12 -4.42 -2.65
CA ASP A 69 1.98 -4.53 -1.48
C ASP A 69 3.29 -5.25 -1.86
N GLN A 70 4.39 -4.51 -1.78
CA GLN A 70 5.75 -5.02 -1.97
C GLN A 70 6.39 -5.53 -0.66
N GLN A 71 5.65 -5.52 0.45
CA GLN A 71 6.08 -6.01 1.76
C GLN A 71 7.43 -5.43 2.24
N THR A 72 7.52 -4.10 2.31
CA THR A 72 8.73 -3.36 2.71
C THR A 72 9.35 -3.83 4.04
N TYR A 73 8.52 -4.33 4.97
CA TYR A 73 9.02 -4.95 6.21
C TYR A 73 9.95 -6.14 5.93
N LEU A 74 9.56 -7.06 5.03
CA LEU A 74 10.40 -8.20 4.67
C LEU A 74 11.66 -7.78 3.93
N GLN A 75 11.58 -6.74 3.09
CA GLN A 75 12.75 -6.19 2.41
C GLN A 75 13.80 -5.65 3.40
N GLY A 76 13.38 -5.12 4.55
CA GLY A 76 14.29 -4.72 5.63
C GLY A 76 14.75 -5.89 6.52
N TYR A 77 13.84 -6.80 6.83
CA TYR A 77 14.07 -7.89 7.80
C TYR A 77 14.91 -9.05 7.26
N LEU A 78 14.67 -9.46 6.00
CA LEU A 78 15.29 -10.64 5.41
C LEU A 78 16.82 -10.49 5.25
N PRO A 79 17.38 -9.36 4.78
CA PRO A 79 18.83 -9.19 4.69
C PRO A 79 19.54 -9.38 6.04
N SER A 80 18.99 -8.81 7.12
CA SER A 80 19.54 -8.98 8.46
C SER A 80 19.48 -10.44 8.93
N SER A 81 18.35 -11.10 8.69
CA SER A 81 18.15 -12.51 9.05
C SER A 81 19.12 -13.44 8.32
N PHE A 82 19.30 -13.23 7.01
CA PHE A 82 20.22 -14.03 6.21
C PHE A 82 21.69 -13.79 6.59
N LEU A 83 22.06 -12.55 6.92
CA LEU A 83 23.39 -12.26 7.44
C LEU A 83 23.63 -12.97 8.77
N THR A 84 22.63 -13.01 9.68
CA THR A 84 22.73 -13.76 10.93
C THR A 84 22.94 -15.25 10.66
N LEU A 85 22.15 -15.88 9.78
CA LEU A 85 22.33 -17.28 9.41
C LEU A 85 23.73 -17.55 8.85
N ALA A 86 24.17 -16.75 7.88
CA ALA A 86 25.51 -16.87 7.29
C ALA A 86 26.61 -16.77 8.37
N SER A 87 26.49 -15.82 9.30
CA SER A 87 27.49 -15.61 10.36
C SER A 87 27.48 -16.66 11.48
N THR A 88 26.34 -17.29 11.76
CA THR A 88 26.17 -18.16 12.94
C THR A 88 26.31 -19.64 12.61
N ASN A 89 25.86 -20.08 11.43
CA ASN A 89 25.90 -21.49 11.04
C ASN A 89 26.26 -21.70 9.55
N ASN A 90 26.75 -20.67 8.87
CA ASN A 90 27.20 -20.71 7.48
C ASN A 90 26.10 -21.14 6.48
N GLN A 91 24.84 -20.90 6.84
CA GLN A 91 23.71 -21.10 5.92
C GLN A 91 23.52 -19.87 5.05
N MET A 92 23.36 -20.10 3.74
CA MET A 92 23.04 -19.08 2.76
C MET A 92 21.86 -19.53 1.93
N VAL A 93 20.99 -18.58 1.56
CA VAL A 93 19.95 -18.83 0.57
C VAL A 93 20.61 -18.93 -0.80
N GLN A 94 20.26 -19.97 -1.57
CA GLN A 94 20.82 -20.15 -2.92
C GLN A 94 20.19 -19.21 -3.94
N ASP A 95 18.96 -18.77 -3.68
CA ASP A 95 18.26 -17.82 -4.53
C ASP A 95 18.84 -16.42 -4.33
N GLU A 96 19.26 -15.81 -5.43
CA GLU A 96 19.87 -14.48 -5.46
C GLU A 96 18.81 -13.36 -5.49
N SER A 97 17.54 -13.69 -5.77
CA SER A 97 16.43 -12.72 -5.81
C SER A 97 15.27 -13.21 -4.95
N ILE A 98 15.13 -12.63 -3.76
CA ILE A 98 14.06 -12.98 -2.84
C ILE A 98 12.87 -12.05 -3.05
N GLU A 99 11.86 -12.58 -3.75
CA GLU A 99 10.65 -11.85 -4.05
C GLU A 99 9.75 -11.70 -2.82
N THR A 100 9.52 -10.46 -2.41
CA THR A 100 8.64 -10.09 -1.30
C THR A 100 7.26 -9.63 -1.79
N GLY A 101 7.05 -9.63 -3.10
CA GLY A 101 5.79 -9.23 -3.74
C GLY A 101 5.77 -9.64 -5.21
N PRO A 102 4.75 -9.22 -5.98
CA PRO A 102 3.64 -8.36 -5.55
C PRO A 102 2.52 -9.15 -4.86
N LYS A 103 1.97 -8.60 -3.77
CA LYS A 103 0.67 -9.02 -3.24
C LYS A 103 -0.39 -7.99 -3.61
N LEU A 104 -1.40 -8.40 -4.36
CA LEU A 104 -2.55 -7.54 -4.66
C LEU A 104 -3.47 -7.46 -3.45
N VAL A 105 -3.72 -6.24 -3.00
CA VAL A 105 -4.61 -5.93 -1.88
C VAL A 105 -5.89 -5.31 -2.45
N THR A 106 -6.94 -6.14 -2.57
CA THR A 106 -8.25 -5.75 -3.10
C THR A 106 -9.24 -5.33 -2.02
N ALA A 107 -8.90 -5.54 -0.75
CA ALA A 107 -9.70 -5.19 0.41
C ALA A 107 -8.79 -4.74 1.56
N PRO A 108 -9.27 -3.83 2.43
CA PRO A 108 -8.52 -3.39 3.59
C PRO A 108 -8.28 -4.57 4.54
N PRO A 109 -7.08 -4.70 5.14
CA PRO A 109 -6.84 -5.70 6.17
C PRO A 109 -7.63 -5.36 7.45
N SER A 110 -7.68 -6.29 8.39
CA SER A 110 -8.37 -6.07 9.67
C SER A 110 -7.79 -4.85 10.39
N GLU A 111 -8.63 -4.14 11.15
CA GLU A 111 -8.22 -2.98 11.94
C GLU A 111 -7.06 -3.33 12.88
N HIS A 112 -7.12 -4.50 13.52
CA HIS A 112 -6.04 -5.01 14.36
C HIS A 112 -4.71 -5.14 13.60
N TYR A 113 -4.73 -5.64 12.36
CA TYR A 113 -3.53 -5.72 11.55
C TYR A 113 -2.99 -4.34 11.19
N GLN A 114 -3.86 -3.38 10.88
CA GLN A 114 -3.46 -2.00 10.57
C GLN A 114 -2.76 -1.36 11.78
N GLN A 115 -3.30 -1.54 12.99
CA GLN A 115 -2.68 -1.09 14.24
C GLN A 115 -1.30 -1.71 14.48
N CYS A 116 -1.17 -3.03 14.32
CA CYS A 116 0.12 -3.73 14.42
C CYS A 116 1.12 -3.25 13.36
N LYS A 117 0.68 -2.88 12.17
CA LYS A 117 1.57 -2.33 11.15
C LYS A 117 2.01 -0.90 11.51
N ALA A 118 1.10 -0.07 12.01
CA ALA A 118 1.37 1.31 12.40
C ALA A 118 2.35 1.42 13.58
N ASN A 119 2.28 0.48 14.54
CA ASN A 119 3.19 0.45 15.69
C ASN A 119 4.53 -0.28 15.41
N GLY A 120 4.79 -0.68 14.17
CA GLY A 120 6.02 -1.39 13.79
C GLY A 120 6.10 -2.83 14.33
N TYR A 121 4.95 -3.48 14.54
CA TYR A 121 4.82 -4.80 15.16
C TYR A 121 5.39 -4.86 16.58
N ALA A 122 5.27 -3.77 17.34
CA ALA A 122 5.68 -3.75 18.74
C ALA A 122 4.86 -4.79 19.54
N VAL A 123 5.58 -5.70 20.20
CA VAL A 123 5.01 -6.72 21.11
C VAL A 123 5.24 -6.26 22.54
N CYS A 124 4.17 -6.17 23.33
CA CYS A 124 4.26 -5.82 24.74
C CYS A 124 4.59 -7.08 25.57
N ASP A 125 5.19 -6.91 26.75
CA ASP A 125 5.63 -8.01 27.64
C ASP A 125 4.51 -9.01 27.98
N ASP A 126 3.25 -8.57 27.87
CA ASP A 126 2.06 -9.34 28.25
C ASP A 126 1.44 -10.13 27.07
N GLY A 127 2.06 -10.10 25.89
CA GLY A 127 1.57 -10.82 24.69
C GLY A 127 0.35 -10.18 24.02
N GLY A 128 -0.06 -8.99 24.45
CA GLY A 128 -1.08 -8.16 23.79
C GLY A 128 -0.49 -7.15 22.79
N PRO A 129 -1.31 -6.57 21.90
CA PRO A 129 -0.87 -5.48 21.03
C PRO A 129 -0.53 -4.25 21.87
N CYS A 130 0.66 -3.67 21.64
CA CYS A 130 0.98 -2.35 22.18
C CYS A 130 0.14 -1.30 21.43
N VAL A 131 -0.80 -0.67 22.14
CA VAL A 131 -1.56 0.50 21.63
C VAL A 131 -0.80 1.78 21.94
#